data_AF-A0A8T6FD42-F1
#
_entry.id   AF-A0A8T6FD42-F1
#
_cell.length_a   1.000
_cell.length_b   1.000
_cell.length_c   1.000
_cell.angle_alpha   90.00
_cell.angle_beta   90.00
_cell.angle_gamma   90.00
#
_symmetry.space_group_name_H-M   'P 1'
#
loop_
_entity.id
_entity.type
_entity.pdbx_description
1 polymer ?
#
loop_
_entity_poly.entity_id
_entity_poly.type
_entity_poly.pdbx_seq_one_letter_code
_entity_poly.pdbx_strand_id
1 'polypeptide(L)'
;MSELAKATTATVVPTLRYQDAHAAIDWLERAFGFRRHFVVDDGEGGVAHAQLTFGNGMIMLSSAHDDEFGQMQRPLASTDAPVSQSPYIIVTDVDAHHARALAAGAVIVMEPEDKDYGGGGG
;
A
#
# COMPACT_ATOMS: atom_id res chain seq x y z
N MET A 1 0.43 -17.87 -1.11
CA MET A 1 -0.51 -16.74 -0.92
C MET A 1 -0.38 -16.25 0.51
N SER A 2 -0.66 -14.97 0.80
CA SER A 2 -0.65 -14.44 2.17
C SER A 2 -1.81 -15.03 2.96
N GLU A 3 -1.57 -15.57 4.14
CA GLU A 3 -2.61 -16.12 5.03
C GLU A 3 -3.49 -15.03 5.66
N LEU A 4 -3.06 -13.77 5.57
CA LEU A 4 -3.78 -12.60 6.07
C LEU A 4 -4.86 -12.10 5.11
N ALA A 5 -4.81 -12.49 3.83
CA ALA A 5 -5.68 -11.93 2.80
C ALA A 5 -7.02 -12.65 2.72
N LYS A 6 -8.12 -11.90 2.68
CA LYS A 6 -9.44 -12.46 2.38
C LYS A 6 -9.56 -12.78 0.89
N ALA A 7 -10.21 -13.88 0.52
CA ALA A 7 -10.48 -14.21 -0.88
C ALA A 7 -11.54 -13.23 -1.46
N THR A 8 -11.11 -12.24 -2.26
CA THR A 8 -11.97 -11.19 -2.83
C THR A 8 -11.59 -10.84 -4.26
N THR A 9 -12.54 -10.57 -5.16
CA THR A 9 -12.21 -10.18 -6.55
C THR A 9 -12.22 -8.66 -6.71
N ALA A 10 -11.06 -8.05 -6.90
CA ALA A 10 -10.93 -6.64 -7.30
C ALA A 10 -10.39 -6.55 -8.73
N THR A 11 -11.08 -5.83 -9.60
CA THR A 11 -10.66 -5.58 -10.99
C THR A 11 -9.93 -4.24 -11.17
N VAL A 12 -9.88 -3.43 -10.11
CA VAL A 12 -9.21 -2.14 -10.06
C VAL A 12 -7.90 -2.29 -9.29
N VAL A 13 -6.81 -1.78 -9.86
CA VAL A 13 -5.47 -1.82 -9.27
C VAL A 13 -5.03 -0.39 -8.95
N PRO A 14 -4.96 -0.01 -7.66
CA PRO A 14 -4.43 1.30 -7.26
C PRO A 14 -2.99 1.48 -7.76
N THR A 15 -2.68 2.69 -8.21
CA THR A 15 -1.33 3.08 -8.60
C THR A 15 -0.79 4.14 -7.65
N LEU A 16 0.36 3.87 -7.04
CA LEU A 16 0.96 4.70 -5.99
C LEU A 16 2.32 5.25 -6.42
N ARG A 17 2.68 6.41 -5.88
CA ARG A 17 3.99 7.05 -6.11
C ARG A 17 4.69 7.29 -4.78
N TYR A 18 5.96 6.91 -4.72
CA TYR A 18 6.80 7.06 -3.53
C TYR A 18 8.06 7.84 -3.87
N GLN A 19 8.53 8.66 -2.92
CA GLN A 19 9.83 9.33 -3.06
C GLN A 19 10.97 8.29 -3.06
N ASP A 20 10.88 7.28 -2.19
CA ASP A 20 11.77 6.12 -2.17
C ASP A 20 10.91 4.85 -2.35
N ALA A 21 10.81 4.39 -3.60
CA ALA A 21 9.98 3.25 -3.93
C ALA A 21 10.57 1.92 -3.41
N HIS A 22 11.89 1.78 -3.32
CA HIS A 22 12.50 0.57 -2.77
C HIS A 22 12.19 0.42 -1.28
N ALA A 23 12.37 1.50 -0.50
CA ALA A 23 12.03 1.51 0.91
C ALA A 23 10.53 1.30 1.13
N ALA A 24 9.68 1.88 0.27
CA ALA A 24 8.24 1.67 0.33
C ALA A 24 7.87 0.21 0.09
N ILE A 25 8.47 -0.46 -0.91
CA ILE A 25 8.23 -1.88 -1.16
C ILE A 25 8.62 -2.71 0.08
N ASP A 26 9.83 -2.52 0.61
CA ASP A 26 10.29 -3.25 1.79
C ASP A 26 9.38 -3.03 3.00
N TRP A 27 8.89 -1.80 3.17
CA TRP A 27 7.96 -1.49 4.24
C TRP A 27 6.59 -2.14 4.01
N LEU A 28 6.03 -2.13 2.80
CA LEU A 28 4.75 -2.76 2.48
C LEU A 28 4.78 -4.28 2.66
N GLU A 29 5.90 -4.93 2.35
CA GLU A 29 6.07 -6.36 2.62
C GLU A 29 6.12 -6.64 4.13
N ARG A 30 6.87 -5.84 4.90
CA ARG A 30 6.99 -6.03 6.35
C ARG A 30 5.72 -5.66 7.11
N ALA A 31 5.15 -4.49 6.86
CA ALA A 31 4.02 -3.93 7.61
C ALA A 31 2.68 -4.53 7.19
N PHE A 32 2.44 -4.72 5.89
CA PHE A 32 1.13 -5.12 5.35
C PHE A 32 1.14 -6.55 4.78
N GLY A 33 2.31 -7.18 4.63
CA GLY A 33 2.41 -8.56 4.14
C GLY A 33 2.21 -8.70 2.63
N PHE A 34 2.41 -7.62 1.87
CA PHE A 34 2.52 -7.69 0.41
C PHE A 34 3.70 -8.58 -0.01
N ARG A 35 3.70 -8.99 -1.28
CA ARG A 35 4.82 -9.70 -1.91
C ARG A 35 5.16 -9.07 -3.25
N ARG A 36 6.44 -8.83 -3.50
CA ARG A 36 6.98 -8.51 -4.82
C ARG A 36 6.55 -9.57 -5.84
N HIS A 37 5.86 -9.12 -6.88
CA HIS A 37 5.55 -9.94 -8.04
C HIS A 37 6.45 -9.59 -9.22
N PHE A 38 6.65 -8.30 -9.45
CA PHE A 38 7.49 -7.78 -10.53
C PHE A 38 8.03 -6.41 -10.13
N VAL A 39 9.31 -6.15 -10.38
CA VAL A 39 9.97 -4.86 -10.10
C VAL A 39 10.93 -4.55 -11.24
N VAL A 40 10.88 -3.33 -11.73
CA VAL A 40 11.75 -2.79 -12.78
C VAL A 40 12.40 -1.52 -12.24
N ASP A 41 13.72 -1.55 -12.12
CA ASP A 41 14.52 -0.39 -11.75
C ASP A 41 14.54 0.63 -12.90
N ASP A 42 14.63 1.91 -12.58
CA ASP A 42 14.74 3.00 -13.58
C ASP A 42 16.18 3.22 -14.08
N GLY A 43 17.16 2.59 -13.45
CA GLY A 43 18.59 2.76 -13.78
C GLY A 43 19.25 3.97 -13.10
N GLU A 44 18.49 4.76 -12.33
CA GLU A 44 18.96 5.95 -11.59
C GLU A 44 18.87 5.77 -10.07
N GLY A 45 18.58 4.54 -9.62
CA GLY A 45 18.45 4.18 -8.21
C GLY A 45 17.01 4.18 -7.69
N GLY A 46 16.02 4.38 -8.57
CA GLY A 46 14.61 4.24 -8.27
C GLY A 46 13.95 3.07 -9.02
N VAL A 47 12.62 3.07 -8.96
CA VAL A 47 11.75 2.05 -9.53
C VAL A 47 10.88 2.67 -10.62
N ALA A 48 11.08 2.25 -11.86
CA ALA A 48 10.23 2.64 -12.99
C ALA A 48 8.83 2.02 -12.86
N HIS A 49 8.74 0.78 -12.41
CA HIS A 49 7.47 0.06 -12.25
C HIS A 49 7.58 -1.13 -11.29
N ALA A 50 6.63 -1.26 -10.37
CA ALA A 50 6.51 -2.43 -9.52
C ALA A 50 5.06 -2.89 -9.35
N GLN A 51 4.89 -4.19 -9.19
CA GLN A 51 3.65 -4.86 -8.86
C GLN A 51 3.82 -5.62 -7.56
N LEU A 52 3.02 -5.27 -6.55
CA LEU A 52 2.99 -5.97 -5.27
C LEU A 52 1.64 -6.66 -5.10
N THR A 53 1.68 -7.95 -4.74
CA THR A 53 0.48 -8.78 -4.59
C THR A 53 0.13 -8.99 -3.13
N PHE A 54 -1.16 -9.07 -2.82
CA PHE A 54 -1.69 -9.42 -1.50
C PHE A 54 -2.93 -10.29 -1.68
N GLY A 55 -2.82 -11.57 -1.31
CA GLY A 55 -3.85 -12.56 -1.65
C GLY A 55 -4.03 -12.66 -3.16
N ASN A 56 -5.23 -12.34 -3.63
CA ASN A 56 -5.60 -12.26 -5.05
C ASN A 56 -5.77 -10.81 -5.55
N GLY A 57 -5.39 -9.81 -4.74
CA GLY A 57 -5.31 -8.41 -5.12
C GLY A 57 -3.89 -7.95 -5.44
N MET A 58 -3.77 -6.73 -5.96
CA MET A 58 -2.50 -6.11 -6.34
C MET A 58 -2.56 -4.59 -6.16
N ILE A 59 -1.40 -3.99 -5.90
CA ILE A 59 -1.13 -2.57 -6.14
C ILE A 59 0.02 -2.45 -7.14
N MET A 60 0.02 -1.36 -7.89
CA MET A 60 1.17 -0.94 -8.68
C MET A 60 1.80 0.28 -8.02
N LEU A 61 3.12 0.38 -8.08
CA LEU A 61 3.84 1.54 -7.59
C LEU A 61 5.07 1.84 -8.41
N SER A 62 5.57 3.05 -8.28
CA SER A 62 6.79 3.53 -8.93
C SER A 62 7.37 4.70 -8.15
N SER A 63 8.60 5.08 -8.48
CA SER A 63 9.22 6.28 -7.93
C SER A 63 8.49 7.53 -8.42
N ALA A 64 8.60 8.58 -7.64
CA ALA A 64 8.16 9.90 -8.04
C ALA A 64 9.04 10.39 -9.21
N HIS A 65 8.42 11.00 -10.21
CA HIS A 65 9.11 11.65 -11.32
C HIS A 65 8.64 13.10 -11.42
N ASP A 66 9.53 13.98 -11.87
CA ASP A 66 9.24 15.41 -12.05
C ASP A 66 8.80 15.70 -13.50
N ASP A 67 7.98 14.83 -14.09
CA ASP A 67 7.38 15.01 -15.41
C ASP A 67 5.91 15.47 -15.31
N GLU A 68 5.30 15.83 -16.44
CA GLU A 68 3.92 16.35 -16.49
C GLU A 68 2.91 15.42 -15.80
N PHE A 69 3.06 14.10 -15.97
CA PHE A 69 2.17 13.12 -15.35
C PHE A 69 2.49 12.92 -13.86
N GLY A 70 3.76 12.95 -13.48
CA GLY A 70 4.24 12.92 -12.11
C GLY A 70 3.73 14.10 -11.28
N GLN A 71 3.54 15.28 -11.90
CA GLN A 71 2.89 16.43 -11.23
C GLN A 71 1.42 16.16 -10.85
N MET A 72 0.72 15.29 -11.60
CA MET A 72 -0.67 14.92 -11.32
C MET A 72 -0.79 13.86 -10.23
N GLN A 73 0.28 13.09 -9.99
CA GLN A 73 0.32 11.99 -9.01
C GLN A 73 1.49 12.16 -8.02
N ARG A 74 1.60 13.34 -7.41
CA ARG A 74 2.67 13.61 -6.46
C ARG A 74 2.54 12.74 -5.19
N PRO A 75 3.65 12.21 -4.65
CA PRO A 75 3.65 11.63 -3.31
C PRO A 75 3.21 12.66 -2.26
N LEU A 76 2.82 12.18 -1.09
CA LEU A 76 2.46 13.06 0.03
C LEU A 76 3.63 13.97 0.40
N ALA A 77 3.31 15.25 0.60
CA ALA A 77 4.29 16.25 1.04
C ALA A 77 4.74 16.01 2.49
N SER A 78 3.86 15.48 3.34
CA SER A 78 4.11 15.08 4.71
C SER A 78 3.06 14.07 5.17
N THR A 79 3.25 13.46 6.35
CA THR A 79 2.27 12.55 6.97
C THR A 79 0.95 13.22 7.35
N ASP A 80 0.97 14.54 7.53
CA ASP A 80 -0.22 15.34 7.91
C ASP A 80 -0.91 15.97 6.70
N ALA A 81 -0.36 15.77 5.49
CA ALA A 81 -0.94 16.31 4.26
C ALA A 81 -2.22 15.53 3.88
N PRO A 82 -3.26 16.23 3.39
CA PRO A 82 -4.47 15.56 2.92
C PRO A 82 -4.16 14.61 1.76
N VAL A 83 -4.77 13.41 1.82
CA VAL A 83 -4.65 12.37 0.78
C VAL A 83 -5.86 12.42 -0.16
N SER A 84 -5.65 12.22 -1.45
CA SER A 84 -6.73 12.06 -2.45
C SER A 84 -6.98 10.59 -2.81
N GLN A 85 -6.13 9.68 -2.33
CA GLN A 85 -6.19 8.26 -2.60
C GLN A 85 -6.13 7.49 -1.28
N SER A 86 -7.03 6.52 -1.09
CA SER A 86 -7.06 5.64 0.07
C SER A 86 -7.34 4.20 -0.40
N PRO A 87 -6.29 3.41 -0.71
CA PRO A 87 -6.45 2.00 -1.04
C PRO A 87 -6.98 1.23 0.17
N TYR A 88 -8.00 0.40 -0.04
CA TYR A 88 -8.55 -0.45 1.01
C TYR A 88 -8.06 -1.88 0.85
N ILE A 89 -7.57 -2.50 1.93
CA ILE A 89 -7.22 -3.92 1.95
C ILE A 89 -8.23 -4.70 2.80
N ILE A 90 -8.57 -5.89 2.35
CA ILE A 90 -9.52 -6.76 3.04
C ILE A 90 -8.74 -7.94 3.62
N VAL A 91 -8.73 -8.02 4.94
CA VAL A 91 -7.99 -9.03 5.70
C VAL A 91 -8.94 -9.98 6.41
N THR A 92 -8.43 -11.17 6.75
CA THR A 92 -9.17 -12.17 7.52
C THR A 92 -9.18 -11.87 9.02
N ASP A 93 -8.17 -11.15 9.50
CA ASP A 93 -7.98 -10.77 10.91
C ASP A 93 -7.43 -9.34 10.97
N VAL A 94 -8.29 -8.38 11.33
CA VAL A 94 -7.96 -6.95 11.37
C VAL A 94 -7.03 -6.64 12.54
N ASP A 95 -7.23 -7.26 13.70
CA ASP A 95 -6.43 -7.04 14.90
C ASP A 95 -4.99 -7.52 14.69
N ALA A 96 -4.81 -8.71 14.12
CA ALA A 96 -3.49 -9.25 13.81
C ALA A 96 -2.76 -8.40 12.75
N HIS A 97 -3.48 -7.94 11.71
CA HIS A 97 -2.90 -7.05 10.71
C HIS A 97 -2.54 -5.69 11.32
N HIS A 98 -3.40 -5.12 12.15
CA HIS A 98 -3.18 -3.86 12.84
C HIS A 98 -1.93 -3.92 13.73
N ALA A 99 -1.82 -4.95 14.57
CA ALA A 99 -0.66 -5.17 15.44
C ALA A 99 0.65 -5.30 14.63
N ARG A 100 0.62 -5.99 13.49
CA ARG A 100 1.76 -6.10 12.56
C ARG A 100 2.16 -4.74 11.99
N ALA A 101 1.19 -3.96 11.49
CA ALA A 101 1.45 -2.65 10.91
C ALA A 101 2.06 -1.70 11.96
N LEU A 102 1.49 -1.69 13.17
CA LEU A 102 2.00 -0.90 14.29
C LEU A 102 3.43 -1.29 14.65
N ALA A 103 3.73 -2.59 14.78
CA ALA A 103 5.07 -3.09 15.07
C ALA A 103 6.10 -2.74 13.97
N ALA A 104 5.66 -2.55 12.73
CA ALA A 104 6.49 -2.13 11.61
C ALA A 104 6.61 -0.59 11.47
N GLY A 105 6.03 0.17 12.41
CA GLY A 105 6.11 1.63 12.47
C GLY A 105 5.07 2.37 11.62
N ALA A 106 3.95 1.72 11.29
CA ALA A 106 2.84 2.42 10.64
C ALA A 106 2.22 3.47 11.58
N VAL A 107 1.87 4.63 11.02
CA VAL A 107 1.09 5.65 11.73
C VAL A 107 -0.38 5.28 11.64
N ILE A 108 -1.01 5.02 12.78
CA ILE A 108 -2.44 4.72 12.87
C ILE A 108 -3.19 6.03 13.04
N VAL A 109 -3.87 6.47 11.98
CA VAL A 109 -4.65 7.74 11.97
C VAL A 109 -6.10 7.54 12.39
N MET A 110 -6.62 6.32 12.22
CA MET A 110 -7.95 5.89 12.65
C MET A 110 -7.81 4.47 13.19
N GLU A 111 -8.24 4.27 14.44
CA GLU A 111 -8.22 2.93 15.05
C GLU A 111 -9.24 2.03 14.37
N PRO A 112 -8.94 0.73 14.19
CA PRO A 112 -9.94 -0.22 13.74
C PRO A 112 -11.15 -0.24 14.68
N GLU A 113 -12.34 -0.11 14.12
CA GLU A 113 -13.59 -0.20 14.85
C GLU A 113 -14.50 -1.23 14.18
N ASP A 114 -15.15 -2.06 14.98
CA ASP A 114 -16.21 -2.96 14.53
C ASP A 114 -17.47 -2.14 14.22
N LYS A 115 -17.85 -2.11 12.95
CA LYS A 115 -19.06 -1.39 12.52
C LYS A 115 -20.26 -2.34 12.39
N ASP A 116 -21.39 -1.91 12.93
CA ASP A 116 -22.63 -2.69 13.02
C ASP A 116 -23.22 -3.16 11.68
N TYR A 117 -22.82 -2.54 10.55
CA TYR A 117 -23.23 -2.93 9.20
C TYR A 117 -22.27 -3.92 8.51
N GLY A 118 -21.28 -4.43 9.24
CA GLY A 118 -20.27 -5.36 8.75
C GLY A 118 -19.11 -4.66 8.02
N GLY A 119 -17.90 -5.18 8.25
CA GLY A 119 -16.64 -4.59 7.79
C GLY A 119 -16.04 -3.70 8.87
N GLY A 120 -15.20 -4.29 9.72
CA GLY A 120 -14.33 -3.51 10.60
C GLY A 120 -13.40 -2.66 9.72
N GLY A 121 -13.42 -1.34 9.93
CA GLY A 121 -12.71 -0.40 9.08
C GLY A 121 -12.60 0.96 9.74
N GLY A 122 -11.37 1.33 10.08
CA GLY A 122 -10.93 2.68 10.42
C GLY A 122 -10.50 3.41 9.16
#